data_AF-V9W7Q9-F1
#
_entry.id   AF-V9W7Q9-F1
#
_cell.length_a   1.000
_cell.length_b   1.000
_cell.length_c   1.000
_cell.angle_alpha   90.00
_cell.angle_beta   90.00
_cell.angle_gamma   90.00
#
_symmetry.space_group_name_H-M   'P 1'
#
loop_
_entity.id
_entity.type
_entity.pdbx_description
1 polymer ?
#
loop_
_entity_poly.entity_id
_entity_poly.type
_entity_poly.pdbx_seq_one_letter_code
_entity_poly.pdbx_strand_id
1 'polypeptide(L)' 'MPGLIYADGEILYAGNSLKKLDRDSYRAKRIGVIFQSFNLLTNVTAVENIVLSMNISGSKEKDKKAFAYALLKRSG' A
#
# COMPACT_ATOMS: atom_id res chain seq x y z
N MET A 1 -14.15 29.36 -4.10
CA MET A 1 -12.77 29.59 -3.61
C MET A 1 -11.91 28.42 -4.09
N PRO A 2 -10.90 28.63 -4.95
CA PRO A 2 -10.00 27.54 -5.32
C PRO A 2 -9.16 27.18 -4.08
N GLY A 3 -9.16 25.89 -3.75
CA GLY A 3 -8.47 25.35 -2.58
C GLY A 3 -6.97 25.63 -2.63
N LEU A 4 -6.45 26.23 -1.57
CA LEU A 4 -5.02 26.42 -1.35
C LEU A 4 -4.33 25.05 -1.34
N ILE A 5 -3.50 24.81 -2.36
CA ILE A 5 -2.58 23.67 -2.37
C ILE A 5 -1.33 24.14 -1.61
N TYR A 6 -1.21 23.72 -0.35
CA TYR A 6 0.04 23.90 0.40
C TYR A 6 1.09 22.94 -0.16
N ALA A 7 1.82 23.39 -1.19
CA ALA A 7 2.89 22.62 -1.82
C ALA A 7 4.24 22.79 -1.13
N ASP A 8 4.34 23.69 -0.15
CA ASP A 8 5.58 24.00 0.56
C ASP A 8 5.63 23.29 1.93
N GLY A 9 6.75 22.62 2.18
CA GLY A 9 6.93 21.68 3.29
C GLY A 9 7.86 20.53 2.93
N GLU A 10 8.55 19.99 3.93
CA GLU A 10 9.44 18.83 3.79
C GLU A 10 8.98 17.70 4.71
N ILE A 11 8.82 16.51 4.13
CA ILE A 11 8.50 15.30 4.88
C ILE A 11 9.79 14.50 5.00
N LEU A 12 10.24 14.31 6.24
CA LEU A 12 11.44 13.54 6.57
C LEU A 12 11.04 12.14 7.04
N TYR A 13 11.69 11.11 6.50
CA TYR A 13 11.62 9.74 7.00
C TYR A 13 13.02 9.28 7.38
N ALA A 14 13.23 8.86 8.63
CA ALA A 14 14.53 8.45 9.15
C ALA A 14 15.67 9.45 8.82
N GLY A 15 15.38 10.76 8.96
CA GLY A 15 16.32 11.84 8.66
C GLY A 15 16.54 12.13 7.17
N ASN A 16 15.88 11.40 6.26
CA ASN A 16 16.00 11.58 4.82
C ASN A 16 14.75 12.25 4.23
N SER A 17 14.95 13.22 3.35
CA SER A 17 13.88 13.89 2.64
C SER A 17 13.18 12.95 1.67
N LEU A 18 11.86 12.78 1.82
CA LEU A 18 11.05 12.03 0.86
C LEU A 18 11.00 12.72 -0.52
N LYS A 19 11.37 14.00 -0.64
CA LYS A 19 11.53 14.68 -1.94
C LYS A 19 12.70 14.13 -2.75
N LYS A 20 13.74 13.61 -2.09
CA LYS A 20 14.96 13.07 -2.72
C LYS A 20 14.91 11.55 -2.91
N LEU A 21 13.94 10.87 -2.29
CA LEU A 21 13.73 9.44 -2.48
C LEU A 21 12.85 9.18 -3.70
N ASP A 22 13.03 8.02 -4.34
CA ASP A 22 12.02 7.47 -5.25
C ASP A 22 10.73 7.18 -4.45
N ARG A 23 9.81 8.14 -4.53
CA ARG A 23 8.56 8.13 -3.76
C ARG A 23 7.69 6.93 -4.12
N ASP A 24 7.71 6.47 -5.37
CA ASP A 24 6.86 5.38 -5.82
C ASP A 24 7.36 4.05 -5.26
N SER A 25 8.67 3.79 -5.37
CA SER A 25 9.30 2.62 -4.76
C SER A 25 9.19 2.61 -3.23
N TYR A 26 9.33 3.79 -2.59
CA TYR A 26 9.13 3.92 -1.17
C TYR A 26 7.70 3.60 -0.74
N ARG A 27 6.71 4.19 -1.40
CA ARG A 27 5.28 3.94 -1.10
C ARG A 27 4.92 2.48 -1.30
N ALA A 28 5.32 1.89 -2.44
CA ALA A 28 4.97 0.51 -2.78
C ALA A 28 5.56 -0.55 -1.82
N LYS A 29 6.71 -0.27 -1.20
CA LYS A 29 7.44 -1.25 -0.39
C LYS A 29 7.40 -0.98 1.12
N ARG A 30 7.15 0.25 1.54
CA ARG A 30 7.32 0.68 2.95
C ARG A 30 6.07 1.29 3.57
N ILE A 31 5.04 1.62 2.78
CA ILE A 31 3.81 2.24 3.29
C ILE A 31 2.60 1.39 2.91
N GLY A 32 1.81 1.01 3.92
CA GLY A 32 0.44 0.53 3.72
C GLY A 32 -0.55 1.69 3.93
N VAL A 33 -1.53 1.85 3.04
CA VAL A 33 -2.60 2.85 3.16
C VAL A 33 -3.95 2.15 3.17
N ILE A 34 -4.81 2.53 4.11
CA ILE A 34 -6.21 2.11 4.15
C ILE A 34 -7.05 3.35 3.86
N PHE A 35 -7.86 3.29 2.80
CA PHE A 35 -8.80 4.36 2.45
C PHE A 35 -10.14 4.14 3.12
N GLN A 36 -10.85 5.22 3.46
CA GLN A 36 -12.17 5.13 4.09
C GLN A 36 -13.21 4.39 3.22
N SER A 37 -13.08 4.48 1.89
CA SER A 37 -13.89 3.74 0.92
C SER A 37 -13.26 2.41 0.48
N PHE A 38 -12.20 1.95 1.16
CA PHE A 38 -11.42 0.72 0.94
C PHE A 38 -10.73 0.55 -0.42
N ASN A 39 -11.18 1.21 -1.48
CA ASN A 39 -10.63 1.19 -2.84
C ASN A 39 -10.31 -0.23 -3.35
N LEU A 40 -11.19 -1.19 -3.05
CA LEU A 40 -11.05 -2.58 -3.46
C LEU A 40 -11.39 -2.72 -4.95
N LEU A 41 -10.68 -3.61 -5.64
CA LEU A 41 -11.08 -4.06 -6.96
C LEU A 41 -12.34 -4.92 -6.81
N THR A 42 -13.47 -4.43 -7.31
CA THR A 42 -14.80 -5.04 -7.12
C THR A 42 -15.05 -6.23 -8.05
N ASN A 43 -14.23 -6.39 -9.08
CA ASN A 43 -14.31 -7.47 -10.07
C ASN A 43 -13.46 -8.70 -9.69
N VAL A 44 -12.82 -8.70 -8.53
CA VAL A 44 -12.00 -9.81 -8.03
C VAL A 44 -12.32 -10.09 -6.56
N THR A 45 -11.99 -11.28 -6.10
CA THR A 45 -12.22 -11.72 -4.72
C THR A 45 -11.32 -11.00 -3.71
N ALA A 46 -11.66 -11.11 -2.41
CA ALA A 46 -10.83 -10.58 -1.33
C ALA A 46 -9.41 -11.19 -1.31
N VAL A 47 -9.31 -12.50 -1.58
CA VAL A 47 -8.02 -13.20 -1.69
C VAL A 47 -7.21 -12.65 -2.86
N GLU A 48 -7.85 -12.41 -4.01
CA GLU A 48 -7.18 -11.84 -5.19
C GLU A 48 -6.70 -10.41 -4.96
N ASN A 49 -7.48 -9.58 -4.26
CA ASN A 49 -7.04 -8.24 -3.84
C ASN A 49 -5.76 -8.34 -2.99
N ILE A 50 -5.70 -9.24 -2.00
CA ILE A 50 -4.53 -9.43 -1.13
C ILE A 50 -3.32 -9.96 -1.91
N VAL A 51 -3.52 -10.94 -2.80
CA VAL A 51 -2.46 -11.51 -3.64
C VAL A 51 -1.90 -10.46 -4.62
N LEU A 52 -2.76 -9.63 -5.21
CA LEU A 52 -2.33 -8.55 -6.09
C LEU A 52 -1.45 -7.54 -5.34
N SER A 53 -1.85 -7.12 -4.13
CA SER A 53 -1.03 -6.25 -3.29
C SER A 53 0.35 -6.88 -2.98
N MET A 54 0.40 -8.17 -2.67
CA MET A 54 1.66 -8.90 -2.46
C MET A 54 2.55 -8.98 -3.70
N ASN A 55 1.98 -9.05 -4.90
CA ASN A 55 2.75 -9.02 -6.14
C ASN A 55 3.37 -7.64 -6.37
N ILE A 56 2.58 -6.58 -6.19
CA ILE A 56 3.04 -5.19 -6.36
C ILE A 56 4.12 -4.83 -5.35
N SER A 57 3.99 -5.26 -4.10
CA SER A 57 4.97 -4.99 -3.05
C SER A 57 6.25 -5.83 -3.16
N GLY A 58 6.29 -6.81 -4.07
CA GLY A 58 7.41 -7.74 -4.21
C GLY A 58 7.54 -8.75 -3.06
N SER A 59 6.41 -9.19 -2.49
CA SER A 59 6.41 -10.20 -1.43
C SER A 59 7.12 -11.49 -1.86
N LYS A 60 7.97 -12.01 -0.98
CA LYS A 60 8.77 -13.24 -1.18
C LYS A 60 8.00 -14.52 -0.79
N GLU A 61 6.74 -14.38 -0.42
CA GLU A 61 5.96 -15.52 0.05
C GLU A 61 5.77 -16.53 -1.06
N LYS A 62 6.12 -17.79 -0.77
CA LYS A 62 6.09 -18.88 -1.77
C LYS A 62 4.65 -19.24 -2.14
N ASP A 63 3.79 -19.40 -1.14
CA ASP A 63 2.36 -19.64 -1.33
C ASP A 63 1.55 -18.42 -0.90
N LYS A 64 1.42 -17.49 -1.85
CA LYS A 64 0.66 -16.24 -1.66
C LYS A 64 -0.82 -16.48 -1.39
N LYS A 65 -1.41 -17.57 -1.91
CA LYS A 65 -2.83 -17.87 -1.67
C LYS A 65 -3.04 -18.38 -0.25
N ALA A 66 -2.23 -19.35 0.20
CA ALA A 66 -2.30 -19.84 1.57
C ALA A 66 -2.07 -18.72 2.59
N PHE A 67 -1.10 -17.85 2.34
CA PHE A 67 -0.84 -16.68 3.19
C PHE A 67 -2.02 -15.70 3.20
N ALA A 68 -2.64 -15.41 2.05
CA ALA A 68 -3.83 -14.57 1.98
C ALA A 68 -5.00 -15.15 2.78
N TYR A 69 -5.24 -16.46 2.70
CA TYR A 69 -6.25 -17.12 3.52
C TYR A 69 -5.95 -17.03 5.02
N ALA A 70 -4.69 -17.18 5.42
CA ALA A 70 -4.29 -17.02 6.82
C ALA A 70 -4.53 -15.58 7.33
N LEU A 71 -4.24 -14.57 6.51
CA LEU A 71 -4.52 -13.17 6.82
C LEU A 71 -6.02 -12.91 7.00
N LEU A 72 -6.84 -13.43 6.09
CA LEU A 72 -8.30 -13.30 6.17
C LEU A 72 -8.85 -13.98 7.43
N LYS A 73 -8.35 -15.18 7.77
CA LYS A 73 -8.75 -15.90 8.99
C LYS A 73 -8.39 -15.16 10.27
N ARG A 74 -7.31 -14.37 10.26
CA ARG A 74 -6.90 -13.55 11.42
C ARG A 74 -7.71 -12.26 11.56
N SER A 75 -8.26 -11.76 10.45
CA SER A 75 -8.95 -10.47 10.38
C SER A 75 -10.47 -10.58 10.45
N GLY A 76 -11.01 -11.80 10.38
CA GLY A 76 -12.40 -12.13 10.68
C GLY A 76 -12.57 -12.50 12.15
#